data_AF-A0A2U1L639-F1
#
_entry.id   AF-A0A2U1L639-F1
#
_cell.length_a   1.000
_cell.length_b   1.000
_cell.length_c   1.000
_cell.angle_alpha   90.00
_cell.angle_beta   90.00
_cell.angle_gamma   90.00
#
_symmetry.space_group_name_H-M   'P 1'
#
loop_
_entity.id
_entity.type
_entity.pdbx_description
1 polymer ?
#
loop_
_entity_poly.entity_id
_entity_poly.type
_entity_poly.pdbx_seq_one_letter_code
_entity_poly.pdbx_strand_id
1 'polypeptide(L)' 'MAKRVDSEQYYVTLEMFLADARRMFANARTYNSPETIYFKCYTRLESFFSGRVQQGLQSFLKIQRS' A
#
# COMPACT_ATOMS: atom_id res chain seq x y z
N MET A 1 3.65 6.88 -8.63
CA MET A 1 4.25 6.19 -7.48
C MET A 1 5.65 5.65 -7.81
N ALA A 2 5.84 4.83 -8.85
CA ALA A 2 7.15 4.29 -9.26
C ALA A 2 8.28 5.34 -9.30
N LYS A 3 8.13 6.42 -10.08
CA LYS A 3 9.13 7.51 -10.14
C LYS A 3 9.54 8.08 -8.77
N ARG A 4 8.61 8.14 -7.80
CA ARG A 4 8.87 8.64 -6.44
C ARG A 4 9.64 7.60 -5.60
N VAL A 5 9.36 6.32 -5.81
CA VAL A 5 10.13 5.20 -5.22
C VAL A 5 11.53 5.19 -5.80
N ASP A 6 11.64 5.15 -7.13
CA ASP A 6 12.92 5.04 -7.85
C ASP A 6 13.86 6.22 -7.57
N SER A 7 13.29 7.40 -7.30
CA SER A 7 14.10 8.58 -6.96
C SER A 7 14.75 8.50 -5.58
N GLU A 8 14.17 7.73 -4.65
CA GLU A 8 14.52 7.72 -3.23
C GLU A 8 14.45 9.09 -2.51
N GLN A 9 14.02 10.16 -3.21
CA GLN A 9 13.97 11.53 -2.69
C GLN A 9 12.63 11.87 -2.04
N TYR A 10 11.57 11.11 -2.31
CA TYR A 10 10.22 11.44 -1.85
C TYR A 10 9.77 10.54 -0.69
N TYR A 11 9.84 9.22 -0.83
CA TYR A 11 9.41 8.29 0.23
C TYR A 11 10.55 8.03 1.22
N VAL A 12 10.85 9.02 2.06
CA VAL A 12 11.94 8.95 3.06
C VAL A 12 11.60 7.97 4.18
N THR A 13 10.32 7.78 4.48
CA THR A 13 9.85 6.74 5.41
C THR A 13 8.84 5.82 4.74
N LEU A 14 8.75 4.59 5.24
CA LEU A 14 7.71 3.64 4.81
C LEU A 14 6.31 4.23 4.99
N GLU A 15 6.09 5.02 6.05
CA GLU A 15 4.79 5.63 6.33
C GLU A 15 4.34 6.60 5.22
N MET A 16 5.26 7.37 4.63
CA MET A 16 4.95 8.26 3.51
C MET A 16 4.46 7.46 2.29
N PHE A 17 5.12 6.33 1.99
CA PHE A 17 4.69 5.43 0.92
C PHE A 17 3.32 4.83 1.22
N LEU A 18 3.10 4.36 2.46
CA LEU A 18 1.82 3.80 2.89
C LEU A 18 0.69 4.85 2.86
N ALA A 19 0.96 6.11 3.17
CA ALA A 19 -0.02 7.18 3.10
C ALA A 19 -0.52 7.42 1.67
N ASP A 20 0.38 7.42 0.68
CA ASP A 20 0.01 7.53 -0.73
C ASP A 20 -0.76 6.28 -1.22
N ALA A 21 -0.35 5.08 -0.81
CA ALA A 21 -1.06 3.84 -1.14
C ALA A 21 -2.48 3.81 -0.57
N ARG A 22 -2.66 4.18 0.71
CA ARG A 22 -3.98 4.30 1.34
C ARG A 22 -4.85 5.34 0.64
N ARG A 23 -4.28 6.48 0.24
CA ARG A 23 -5.01 7.50 -0.54
C ARG A 23 -5.46 6.96 -1.90
N MET A 24 -4.65 6.14 -2.57
CA MET A 24 -5.09 5.48 -3.82
C MET A 24 -6.29 4.54 -3.60
N PHE A 25 -6.28 3.72 -2.55
CA PHE A 25 -7.41 2.83 -2.22
C PHE A 25 -8.65 3.63 -1.79
N ALA A 26 -8.49 4.69 -1.01
CA ALA A 26 -9.58 5.58 -0.62
C ALA A 26 -10.24 6.23 -1.85
N ASN A 27 -9.43 6.77 -2.77
CA ASN A 27 -9.94 7.33 -4.02
C ASN A 27 -10.68 6.27 -4.85
N ALA A 28 -10.13 5.05 -4.94
CA ALA A 28 -10.80 3.96 -5.66
C ALA A 28 -12.18 3.64 -5.05
N ARG A 29 -12.30 3.65 -3.71
CA ARG A 29 -13.58 3.48 -3.00
C ARG A 29 -14.55 4.65 -3.20
N THR A 30 -14.04 5.88 -3.25
CA THR A 30 -14.87 7.08 -3.44
C THR A 30 -15.46 7.15 -4.85
N TYR A 31 -14.70 6.78 -5.87
CA TYR A 31 -15.11 6.98 -7.27
C TYR A 31 -15.76 5.76 -7.93
N ASN A 32 -15.63 4.56 -7.35
CA ASN A 32 -16.17 3.33 -7.93
C ASN A 32 -17.26 2.77 -7.02
N SER A 33 -18.46 2.53 -7.56
CA SER A 33 -19.55 1.95 -6.77
C SER A 33 -19.26 0.48 -6.40
N PRO A 34 -19.77 -0.01 -5.26
CA PRO A 34 -19.60 -1.39 -4.78
C PRO A 34 -19.99 -2.49 -5.78
N GLU A 35 -20.89 -2.18 -6.69
CA GLU A 35 -21.44 -3.10 -7.68
C GLU A 35 -20.48 -3.31 -8.86
N THR A 36 -19.50 -2.43 -9.04
CA THR A 36 -18.55 -2.48 -10.16
C THR A 36 -17.45 -3.54 -9.95
N ILE A 37 -16.91 -4.05 -11.06
CA ILE A 37 -15.72 -4.91 -11.02
C ILE A 37 -14.52 -4.18 -10.42
N TYR A 38 -14.40 -2.87 -10.66
CA TYR A 38 -13.33 -2.04 -10.12
C TYR A 38 -13.31 -2.06 -8.59
N PHE A 39 -14.49 -2.00 -7.95
CA PHE A 39 -14.59 -2.08 -6.50
C PHE A 39 -14.08 -3.40 -5.92
N LYS A 40 -14.50 -4.51 -6.54
CA LYS A 40 -14.07 -5.86 -6.15
C LYS A 40 -12.56 -6.03 -6.33
N CYS A 41 -12.02 -5.55 -7.45
CA CYS A 41 -10.60 -5.62 -7.76
C CYS A 41 -9.75 -4.82 -6.77
N TYR A 42 -10.06 -3.54 -6.53
CA TYR A 42 -9.24 -2.75 -5.60
C TYR A 42 -9.36 -3.28 -4.17
N THR A 43 -10.53 -3.80 -3.76
CA THR A 43 -10.71 -4.38 -2.42
C THR A 43 -9.80 -5.58 -2.21
N ARG A 44 -9.73 -6.49 -3.20
CA ARG A 44 -8.81 -7.64 -3.15
C ARG A 44 -7.35 -7.19 -3.14
N LEU A 45 -7.01 -6.16 -3.92
CA LEU A 45 -5.67 -5.59 -3.97
C LEU A 45 -5.27 -4.95 -2.61
N GLU A 46 -6.17 -4.21 -1.98
CA GLU A 46 -5.97 -3.57 -0.66
C GLU A 46 -5.68 -4.62 0.42
N SER A 47 -6.47 -5.71 0.46
CA SER A 47 -6.24 -6.82 1.39
C SER A 47 -4.89 -7.50 1.15
N PHE A 48 -4.55 -7.80 -0.11
CA PHE A 48 -3.26 -8.40 -0.45
C PHE A 48 -2.08 -7.50 -0.06
N PHE A 49 -2.15 -6.22 -0.42
CA PHE A 49 -1.14 -5.22 -0.10
C PHE A 49 -0.91 -5.12 1.41
N SER A 50 -1.98 -5.01 2.19
CA SER A 50 -1.90 -4.93 3.66
C SER A 50 -1.21 -6.16 4.27
N GLY A 51 -1.55 -7.36 3.77
CA GLY A 51 -0.88 -8.59 4.21
C GLY A 51 0.62 -8.62 3.89
N ARG A 52 1.02 -8.11 2.71
CA ARG A 52 2.44 -8.03 2.34
C ARG A 52 3.21 -7.02 3.19
N VAL A 53 2.63 -5.86 3.48
CA VAL A 53 3.25 -4.86 4.36
C VAL A 53 3.48 -5.45 5.76
N GLN A 54 2.47 -6.11 6.31
CA GLN A 54 2.59 -6.76 7.62
C GLN A 54 3.68 -7.83 7.64
N GLN A 55 3.73 -8.71 6.62
CA GLN A 55 4.79 -9.72 6.49
C GLN A 55 6.18 -9.08 6.42
N GLY A 56 6.35 -8.02 5.62
CA GLY A 56 7.62 -7.30 5.49
C GLY A 56 8.09 -6.69 6.81
N LEU A 57 7.19 -6.04 7.56
CA LEU A 57 7.49 -5.48 8.88
C LEU A 57 7.92 -6.56 9.87
N GLN A 58 7.23 -7.70 9.89
CA GLN A 58 7.60 -8.81 10.77
C GLN A 58 8.98 -9.38 10.44
N SER A 59 9.31 -9.52 9.14
CA SER A 59 10.64 -9.96 8.72
C SER A 59 11.73 -8.96 9.10
N PHE A 60 11.50 -7.66 8.92
CA PHE A 60 12.45 -6.61 9.31
C PHE A 60 12.73 -6.62 10.83
N LEU A 61 11.67 -6.70 11.65
CA LEU A 61 11.80 -6.76 13.10
C LEU A 61 12.48 -8.04 13.60
N LYS A 62 12.48 -9.12 12.83
CA LYS A 62 13.27 -10.33 13.14
C LYS A 62 14.75 -10.10 12.88
N ILE A 63 15.10 -9.47 11.76
CA ILE A 63 16.49 -9.14 11.40
C ILE A 63 17.12 -8.17 12.42
N GLN A 64 16.37 -7.19 12.92
CA GLN A 64 16.88 -6.25 13.93
C GLN A 64 17.12 -6.87 15.31
N ARG A 65 16.59 -8.07 15.56
CA ARG A 65 16.69 -8.77 16.86
C ARG A 65 17.73 -9.90 16.86
N SER A 66 18.37 -10.16 15.72
CA SER A 66 19.46 -11.13 15.53
C SER A 66 20.80 -10.41 15.43
#